data_AF-A0A164VD68-F1
#
_entry.id   AF-A0A164VD68-F1
#
_cell.length_a   1.000
_cell.length_b   1.000
_cell.length_c   1.000
_cell.angle_alpha   90.00
_cell.angle_beta   90.00
_cell.angle_gamma   90.00
#
_symmetry.space_group_name_H-M   'P 1'
#
loop_
_entity.id
_entity.type
_entity.pdbx_description
1 polymer ?
#
loop_
_entity_poly.entity_id
_entity_poly.type
_entity_poly.pdbx_seq_one_letter_code
_entity_poly.pdbx_strand_id
1 'polypeptide(L)' 'MNRGPIILTIDEAEYLLDQLPPPDKDEEPITTTLRQRLKDLLEDLRKGAEGVVKS' A
#
# COMPACT_ATOMS: atom_id res chain seq x y z
N MET A 1 -14.73 -7.40 17.82
CA MET A 1 -15.27 -6.13 17.27
C MET A 1 -15.42 -6.32 15.77
N ASN A 2 -16.65 -6.29 15.25
CA ASN A 2 -16.89 -6.35 13.80
C ASN A 2 -16.63 -4.98 13.20
N ARG A 3 -15.37 -4.71 12.82
CA ARG A 3 -15.06 -3.53 12.00
C ARG A 3 -15.46 -3.88 10.57
N GLY A 4 -16.37 -3.10 9.99
CA GLY A 4 -16.75 -3.22 8.59
C GLY A 4 -15.56 -2.98 7.65
N PRO A 5 -15.74 -3.20 6.34
CA PRO A 5 -14.68 -2.98 5.37
C PRO A 5 -14.20 -1.53 5.41
N ILE A 6 -12.89 -1.33 5.34
CA ILE A 6 -12.26 -0.01 5.22
C ILE A 6 -12.12 0.28 3.72
N ILE A 7 -12.63 1.44 3.29
CA ILE A 7 -12.39 1.96 1.95
C ILE A 7 -11.34 3.06 2.09
N LEU A 8 -10.26 2.96 1.32
CA LEU A 8 -9.15 3.91 1.28
C LEU A 8 -8.93 4.38 -0.15
N THR A 9 -8.57 5.64 -0.30
CA THR A 9 -7.99 6.14 -1.56
C THR A 9 -6.56 5.64 -1.72
N ILE A 10 -5.99 5.78 -2.92
CA ILE A 10 -4.59 5.43 -3.18
C ILE A 10 -3.65 6.28 -2.30
N ASP A 11 -3.92 7.59 -2.18
CA ASP A 11 -3.14 8.50 -1.33
C ASP A 11 -3.20 8.08 0.16
N GLU A 12 -4.37 7.70 0.66
CA GLU A 12 -4.52 7.25 2.06
C GLU A 12 -3.80 5.93 2.31
N ALA A 13 -3.87 4.98 1.37
CA ALA A 13 -3.18 3.71 1.48
C ALA A 13 -1.66 3.88 1.47
N GLU A 14 -1.12 4.73 0.59
CA GLU A 14 0.30 5.08 0.55
C GLU A 14 0.73 5.80 1.83
N TYR A 15 -0.06 6.77 2.31
CA TYR A 15 0.22 7.49 3.56
C TYR A 15 0.28 6.56 4.78
N LEU A 16 -0.57 5.54 4.86
CA LEU A 16 -0.51 4.53 5.91
C LEU A 16 0.70 3.62 5.77
N LEU A 17 1.08 3.26 4.54
CA LEU A 17 2.25 2.42 4.26
C LEU A 17 3.55 3.15 4.66
N ASP A 18 3.65 4.45 4.39
CA ASP A 18 4.79 5.30 4.74
C ASP A 18 4.97 5.50 6.25
N GLN A 19 3.91 5.31 7.04
CA GLN A 19 3.98 5.35 8.50
C GLN A 19 4.54 4.06 9.11
N LEU A 20 4.67 2.98 8.34
CA LEU A 20 5.25 1.75 8.87
C LEU A 20 6.74 1.96 9.18
N PRO A 21 7.22 1.55 10.37
CA PRO A 21 8.65 1.64 10.70
C PRO A 21 9.43 0.77 9.71
N PRO A 22 10.69 1.12 9.38
CA PRO A 22 11.52 0.31 8.49
C PRO A 22 11.52 -1.18 8.87
N PRO A 23 11.65 -2.11 7.91
CA PRO A 23 11.78 -3.54 8.19
C PRO A 23 12.87 -3.80 9.23
N ASP A 24 12.51 -4.49 10.31
CA ASP A 24 13.44 -4.90 11.34
C ASP A 24 14.22 -6.15 10.90
N LYS A 25 15.42 -6.37 11.44
CA LYS A 25 16.25 -7.56 11.14
C LYS A 25 15.60 -8.86 11.63
N ASP A 26 14.77 -8.76 12.65
CA ASP A 26 14.01 -9.87 13.22
C ASP A 26 12.58 -9.95 12.64
N GLU A 27 12.24 -9.12 11.65
CA GLU A 27 10.93 -9.17 10.99
C GLU A 27 10.79 -10.46 10.19
N GLU A 28 9.65 -11.14 10.35
CA GLU A 28 9.32 -12.33 9.58
C GLU A 28 9.44 -12.04 8.07
N PRO A 29 10.19 -12.85 7.28
CA PRO A 29 10.43 -12.58 5.86
C PRO A 29 9.17 -12.37 5.02
N ILE A 30 8.07 -13.02 5.43
CA ILE A 30 6.77 -12.86 4.78
C ILE A 30 6.21 -11.44 4.95
N THR A 31 6.43 -10.79 6.09
CA THR A 31 5.94 -9.44 6.38
C THR A 31 6.66 -8.41 5.50
N THR A 32 7.99 -8.53 5.38
CA THR A 32 8.78 -7.68 4.47
C THR A 32 8.33 -7.88 3.02
N THR A 33 8.07 -9.14 2.62
CA THR A 33 7.59 -9.47 1.27
C THR A 33 6.21 -8.87 1.00
N LEU A 34 5.26 -9.00 1.93
CA LEU A 34 3.92 -8.47 1.79
C LEU A 34 3.92 -6.94 1.73
N ARG A 35 4.76 -6.28 2.53
CA ARG A 35 4.96 -4.83 2.50
C ARG A 35 5.44 -4.38 1.11
N GLN A 36 6.44 -5.05 0.55
CA GLN A 36 6.94 -4.71 -0.79
C GLN A 36 5.86 -4.93 -1.86
N ARG A 37 5.13 -6.05 -1.81
CA ARG A 37 4.05 -6.31 -2.78
C ARG A 37 2.91 -5.30 -2.70
N LEU A 38 2.57 -4.83 -1.50
CA LEU A 38 1.57 -3.78 -1.33
C LEU A 38 2.05 -2.47 -1.95
N LYS A 39 3.33 -2.12 -1.75
CA LYS A 39 3.94 -0.95 -2.39
C LYS A 39 3.87 -1.03 -3.91
N ASP A 40 4.33 -2.14 -4.49
CA ASP A 40 4.36 -2.35 -5.95
C ASP A 40 2.94 -2.25 -6.54
N LEU A 41 1.95 -2.85 -5.85
CA LEU A 41 0.54 -2.75 -6.25
C LEU A 41 0.03 -1.31 -6.26
N LEU A 42 0.30 -0.53 -5.21
CA LEU A 42 -0.15 0.86 -5.12
C LEU A 42 0.50 1.73 -6.21
N GLU A 43 1.79 1.52 -6.49
CA GLU A 43 2.49 2.19 -7.58
C GLU A 43 1.88 1.87 -8.96
N ASP A 44 1.54 0.60 -9.20
CA ASP A 44 0.92 0.19 -10.46
C ASP A 44 -0.52 0.72 -10.62
N LEU A 45 -1.29 0.76 -9.53
CA LEU A 45 -2.61 1.39 -9.51
C LEU A 45 -2.54 2.89 -9.79
N ARG A 46 -1.54 3.60 -9.23
CA ARG A 46 -1.32 5.03 -9.48
C ARG A 46 -0.99 5.30 -10.95
N LYS A 47 -0.05 4.53 -11.53
CA LYS A 47 0.26 4.59 -12.98
C LYS A 47 -0.98 4.38 -13.84
N GLY A 48 -1.82 3.40 -13.46
CA GLY A 48 -3.07 3.10 -14.16
C GLY A 48 -4.10 4.23 -14.06
N ALA A 49 -4.20 4.89 -12.90
CA ALA A 49 -5.13 5.99 -12.67
C ALA A 49 -4.72 7.28 -13.40
N GLU A 50 -3.43 7.61 -13.43
CA GLU A 50 -2.89 8.79 -14.12
C GLU A 50 -3.13 8.76 -15.65
N GLY A 51 -3.30 7.57 -16.23
CA GLY A 51 -3.60 7.38 -17.66
C GLY A 51 -5.05 7.64 -18.06
N VAL A 52 -6.00 7.66 -17.13
CA VAL A 52 -7.45 7.79 -17.43
C VAL A 52 -7.90 9.26 -17.52
N VAL A 53 -7.14 10.20 -16.94
CA VAL A 53 -7.50 11.63 -16.88
C VAL A 53 -7.13 12.43 -18.14
N LYS A 54 -6.54 11.79 -19.17
CA LYS A 54 -6.37 12.45 -20.48
C LYS A 54 -7.68 12.35 -21.28
N SER A 55 -8.57 13.33 -21.11
CA SER A 55 -9.67 13.66 -22.01
C SER A 55 -9.68 15.15 -22.28
#